data_AF-A0A9J5X8W9-F1
#
_entry.id   AF-A0A9J5X8W9-F1
#
_cell.length_a   1.000
_cell.length_b   1.000
_cell.length_c   1.000
_cell.angle_alpha   90.00
_cell.angle_beta   90.00
_cell.angle_gamma   90.00
#
_symmetry.space_group_name_H-M   'P 1'
#
loop_
_entity.id
_entity.type
_entity.pdbx_description
1 polymer ?
#
loop_
_entity_poly.entity_id
_entity_poly.type
_entity_poly.pdbx_seq_one_letter_code
_entity_poly.pdbx_strand_id
1 'polypeptide(L)'
;METTACFFFNPISNDIIELPDLEEHKFFFSSWTFSCPPDLLSSVCIVVGIDFDGCPPDAYIIKVGETSWTFSYLYDLDRYKCFKFTGCNNPIFFKNNIVYLGDEGNLGVLTINESSIPSWELYGSYFRRRKQKSIQHVYTVENVDNEGMLVVFLCHHEGEVEVWRYKMNGKVLERGQITSLDNNKTLYVSSGGSYLKTCVAQGLGNKIPFPMFHNNNKGVFYCLANRKYFSFDYLDIKAYSSLNIFNLVRPRSYIWTESVND
;
A
#
# COMPACT_ATOMS: atom_id res chain seq x y z
N MET A 1 5.48 -24.18 -21.10
CA MET A 1 5.50 -23.71 -19.71
C MET A 1 6.20 -22.38 -19.80
N GLU A 2 5.42 -21.31 -19.81
CA GLU A 2 6.00 -19.98 -19.62
C GLU A 2 6.34 -19.90 -18.12
N THR A 3 7.43 -19.24 -17.74
CA THR A 3 7.71 -19.01 -16.33
C THR A 3 7.64 -17.52 -16.09
N THR A 4 7.12 -17.12 -14.94
CA THR A 4 7.10 -15.71 -14.57
C THR A 4 8.22 -15.47 -13.57
N ALA A 5 9.23 -14.76 -14.03
CA ALA A 5 10.37 -14.38 -13.21
C ALA A 5 9.98 -13.28 -12.22
N CYS A 6 10.36 -13.48 -10.95
CA CYS A 6 10.23 -12.46 -9.90
C CYS A 6 11.64 -12.02 -9.48
N PHE A 7 11.86 -10.73 -9.34
CA PHE A 7 13.16 -10.19 -8.95
C PHE A 7 13.01 -8.86 -8.21
N PHE A 8 14.01 -8.53 -7.40
CA PHE A 8 14.21 -7.19 -6.89
C PHE A 8 15.21 -6.46 -7.77
N PHE A 9 14.94 -5.19 -8.03
CA PHE A 9 15.85 -4.30 -8.74
C PHE A 9 16.17 -3.10 -7.85
N ASN A 10 17.46 -2.92 -7.54
CA ASN A 10 17.92 -1.71 -6.87
C ASN A 10 18.27 -0.66 -7.93
N PRO A 11 17.49 0.43 -8.07
CA PRO A 11 17.74 1.43 -9.11
C PRO A 11 18.97 2.31 -8.85
N ILE A 12 19.56 2.24 -7.65
CA ILE A 12 20.75 3.01 -7.28
C ILE A 12 22.01 2.23 -7.64
N SER A 13 22.10 0.96 -7.22
CA SER A 13 23.27 0.11 -7.53
C SER A 13 23.17 -0.59 -8.89
N ASN A 14 21.97 -0.65 -9.48
CA ASN A 14 21.62 -1.47 -10.63
C ASN A 14 21.72 -2.99 -10.39
N ASP A 15 21.76 -3.41 -9.12
CA ASP A 15 21.79 -4.83 -8.77
C ASP A 15 20.40 -5.46 -8.94
N ILE A 16 20.41 -6.73 -9.36
CA ILE A 16 19.23 -7.57 -9.47
C ILE A 16 19.39 -8.74 -8.50
N ILE A 17 18.37 -8.96 -7.68
CA ILE A 17 18.26 -10.15 -6.82
C ILE A 17 17.11 -10.98 -7.37
N GLU A 18 17.44 -12.09 -8.02
CA GLU A 18 16.46 -13.01 -8.58
C GLU A 18 15.79 -13.85 -7.48
N LEU A 19 14.50 -14.09 -7.64
CA LEU A 19 13.74 -15.07 -6.86
C LEU A 19 13.42 -16.26 -7.77
N PRO A 20 13.30 -17.48 -7.20
CA PRO A 20 12.90 -18.64 -7.98
C PRO A 20 11.52 -18.44 -8.60
N ASP A 21 11.33 -19.00 -9.79
CA ASP A 21 10.07 -18.95 -10.51
C ASP A 21 8.94 -19.61 -9.68
N LEU A 22 7.75 -19.00 -9.75
CA LEU A 22 6.51 -19.60 -9.28
C LEU A 22 5.85 -20.35 -10.43
N GLU A 23 5.25 -21.52 -10.16
CA GLU A 23 4.53 -22.28 -11.19
C GLU A 23 3.25 -21.50 -11.64
N GLU A 24 3.04 -21.40 -12.97
CA GLU A 24 2.04 -20.50 -13.62
C GLU A 24 0.61 -20.55 -13.08
N HIS A 25 0.16 -21.69 -12.56
CA HIS A 25 -1.22 -21.84 -12.08
C HIS A 25 -1.52 -21.11 -10.77
N LYS A 26 -0.57 -20.31 -10.25
CA LYS A 26 -0.60 -19.69 -8.92
C LYS A 26 -0.43 -18.17 -8.95
N PHE A 27 -0.46 -17.53 -10.13
CA PHE A 27 -0.01 -16.16 -10.35
C PHE A 27 -1.00 -15.02 -10.10
N PHE A 28 -2.06 -15.25 -9.33
CA PHE A 28 -3.03 -14.19 -9.05
C PHE A 28 -2.72 -13.49 -7.72
N PHE A 29 -1.49 -12.99 -7.57
CA PHE A 29 -1.16 -12.15 -6.43
C PHE A 29 -1.68 -10.75 -6.65
N SER A 30 -2.56 -10.31 -5.77
CA SER A 30 -3.05 -8.93 -5.81
C SER A 30 -2.04 -7.94 -5.22
N SER A 31 -1.13 -8.43 -4.38
CA SER A 31 -0.16 -7.59 -3.67
C SER A 31 1.04 -8.39 -3.15
N TRP A 32 2.15 -7.68 -2.94
CA TRP A 32 3.43 -8.22 -2.49
C TRP A 32 4.03 -7.32 -1.42
N THR A 33 4.77 -7.91 -0.48
CA THR A 33 5.59 -7.16 0.49
C THR A 33 6.82 -7.94 0.89
N PHE A 34 7.73 -7.26 1.59
CA PHE A 34 8.92 -7.86 2.15
C PHE A 34 9.26 -7.24 3.50
N SER A 35 9.89 -8.04 4.37
CA SER A 35 10.15 -7.67 5.78
C SER A 35 11.22 -6.60 5.96
N CYS A 36 12.15 -6.50 5.02
CA CYS A 36 13.25 -5.54 5.03
C CYS A 36 13.86 -5.45 3.63
N PRO A 37 14.65 -4.41 3.31
CA PRO A 37 15.34 -4.34 2.03
C PRO A 37 16.10 -5.65 1.72
N PRO A 38 15.96 -6.21 0.50
CA PRO A 38 16.50 -7.53 0.16
C PRO A 38 18.04 -7.54 0.06
N ASP A 39 18.66 -6.37 -0.08
CA ASP A 39 20.10 -6.14 -0.12
C ASP A 39 20.72 -5.92 1.28
N LEU A 40 19.90 -5.89 2.34
CA LEU A 40 20.37 -5.67 3.69
C LEU A 40 21.03 -6.93 4.29
N LEU A 41 22.37 -6.99 4.24
CA LEU A 41 23.17 -8.14 4.68
C LEU A 41 22.97 -8.54 6.16
N SER A 42 22.49 -7.64 7.02
CA SER A 42 22.34 -7.87 8.45
C SER A 42 21.03 -8.54 8.86
N SER A 43 20.08 -8.73 7.93
CA SER A 43 18.77 -9.29 8.25
C SER A 43 18.27 -10.22 7.15
N VAL A 44 17.49 -11.21 7.58
CA VAL A 44 16.79 -12.11 6.68
C VAL A 44 15.59 -11.39 6.08
N CYS A 45 15.62 -11.18 4.77
CA CYS A 45 14.46 -10.68 4.02
C CYS A 45 13.49 -11.82 3.73
N ILE A 46 12.25 -11.65 4.17
CA ILE A 46 11.12 -12.53 3.88
C ILE A 46 10.22 -11.81 2.91
N VAL A 47 9.93 -12.45 1.79
CA VAL A 47 9.02 -11.96 0.74
C VAL A 47 7.71 -12.71 0.86
N VAL A 48 6.61 -11.98 0.74
CA VAL A 48 5.26 -12.52 0.88
C VAL A 48 4.38 -12.03 -0.26
N GLY A 49 3.88 -12.97 -1.05
CA GLY A 49 2.79 -12.77 -2.02
C GLY A 49 1.48 -13.26 -1.41
N ILE A 50 0.43 -12.45 -1.53
CA ILE A 50 -0.90 -12.80 -0.99
C ILE A 50 -1.89 -13.00 -2.13
N ASP A 51 -2.61 -14.13 -2.06
CA ASP A 51 -3.60 -14.51 -3.05
C ASP A 51 -4.70 -13.44 -3.17
N PHE A 52 -5.23 -13.25 -4.37
CA PHE A 52 -6.33 -12.32 -4.61
C PHE A 52 -7.64 -12.78 -3.97
N ASP A 53 -7.81 -14.09 -3.79
CA ASP A 53 -9.03 -14.71 -3.25
C ASP A 53 -8.77 -15.39 -1.90
N GLY A 54 -9.79 -15.38 -1.04
CA GLY A 54 -9.80 -16.12 0.22
C GLY A 54 -10.37 -15.34 1.40
N CYS A 55 -10.55 -16.03 2.52
CA CYS A 55 -11.07 -15.46 3.76
C CYS A 55 -10.53 -16.23 4.99
N PRO A 56 -9.34 -15.89 5.51
CA PRO A 56 -8.35 -14.99 4.92
C PRO A 56 -7.64 -15.64 3.69
N PRO A 57 -6.94 -14.86 2.86
CA PRO A 57 -6.25 -15.37 1.67
C PRO A 57 -5.03 -16.19 2.06
N ASP A 58 -4.71 -17.13 1.17
CA ASP A 58 -3.50 -17.93 1.24
C ASP A 58 -2.26 -17.06 0.95
N ALA A 59 -1.10 -17.54 1.40
CA ALA A 59 0.15 -16.80 1.28
C ALA A 59 1.26 -17.66 0.69
N TYR A 60 2.08 -17.04 -0.16
CA TYR A 60 3.32 -17.58 -0.67
C TYR A 60 4.47 -16.83 -0.02
N ILE A 61 5.37 -17.58 0.60
CA ILE A 61 6.42 -17.04 1.43
C ILE A 61 7.74 -17.60 0.96
N ILE A 62 8.74 -16.74 0.85
CA ILE A 62 10.12 -17.15 0.58
C ILE A 62 11.08 -16.28 1.37
N LYS A 63 12.16 -16.91 1.84
CA LYS A 63 13.32 -16.19 2.36
C LYS A 63 14.28 -15.91 1.21
N VAL A 64 14.69 -14.66 1.04
CA VAL A 64 15.62 -14.28 -0.03
C VAL A 64 16.89 -15.15 0.06
N GLY A 65 17.26 -15.75 -1.08
CA GLY A 65 18.36 -16.72 -1.18
C GLY A 65 17.93 -18.19 -1.13
N GLU A 66 16.68 -18.50 -0.79
CA GLU A 66 16.13 -19.86 -0.92
C GLU A 66 15.70 -20.18 -2.36
N THR A 67 15.63 -21.47 -2.68
CA THR A 67 15.35 -21.95 -4.04
C THR A 67 13.88 -22.30 -4.30
N SER A 68 13.01 -22.20 -3.30
CA SER A 68 11.61 -22.61 -3.43
C SER A 68 10.68 -21.79 -2.52
N TRP A 69 9.50 -21.50 -3.03
CA TRP A 69 8.43 -20.86 -2.28
C TRP A 69 7.70 -21.85 -1.37
N THR A 70 7.38 -21.41 -0.16
CA THR A 70 6.47 -22.11 0.75
C THR A 70 5.05 -21.61 0.54
N PHE A 71 4.14 -22.50 0.16
CA PHE A 71 2.73 -22.19 0.08
C PHE A 71 2.04 -22.50 1.41
N SER A 72 1.31 -21.53 1.95
CA SER A 72 0.56 -21.65 3.20
C SER A 72 -0.93 -21.54 2.94
N TYR A 73 -1.66 -22.63 3.19
CA TYR A 73 -3.13 -22.64 3.23
C TYR A 73 -3.59 -21.99 4.54
N LEU A 74 -4.22 -20.82 4.46
CA LEU A 74 -4.61 -20.00 5.61
C LEU A 74 -6.13 -19.87 5.78
N TYR A 75 -6.90 -20.54 4.91
CA TYR A 75 -8.35 -20.56 4.96
C TYR A 75 -8.91 -20.96 6.34
N ASP A 76 -9.75 -20.10 6.92
CA ASP A 76 -10.48 -20.37 8.16
C ASP A 76 -11.96 -20.68 7.80
N LEU A 77 -12.46 -21.84 8.25
CA LEU A 77 -13.84 -22.28 8.04
C LEU A 77 -14.86 -21.39 8.77
N ASP A 78 -14.41 -20.62 9.77
CA ASP A 78 -15.26 -19.66 10.47
C ASP A 78 -15.54 -18.42 9.60
N ARG A 79 -16.68 -18.46 8.90
CA ARG A 79 -17.16 -17.38 8.02
C ARG A 79 -17.27 -16.02 8.71
N TYR A 80 -17.34 -15.97 10.04
CA TYR A 80 -17.39 -14.70 10.79
C TYR A 80 -16.03 -14.00 10.89
N LYS A 81 -14.94 -14.70 10.57
CA LYS A 81 -13.58 -14.16 10.41
C LYS A 81 -13.19 -13.96 8.95
N CYS A 82 -14.16 -13.86 8.04
CA CYS A 82 -13.88 -13.62 6.63
C CYS A 82 -13.21 -12.26 6.45
N PHE A 83 -11.95 -12.27 6.01
CA PHE A 83 -11.18 -11.09 5.69
C PHE A 83 -11.06 -10.98 4.17
N LYS A 84 -11.86 -10.09 3.58
CA LYS A 84 -11.96 -9.93 2.13
C LYS A 84 -10.97 -8.91 1.61
N PHE A 85 -10.38 -9.28 0.48
CA PHE A 85 -9.51 -8.44 -0.32
C PHE A 85 -9.97 -8.47 -1.76
N THR A 86 -10.11 -7.31 -2.39
CA THR A 86 -10.38 -7.18 -3.82
C THR A 86 -9.17 -6.61 -4.56
N GLY A 87 -8.00 -6.66 -3.93
CA GLY A 87 -6.72 -6.29 -4.52
C GLY A 87 -6.43 -4.79 -4.61
N CYS A 88 -7.23 -3.95 -3.95
CA CYS A 88 -7.04 -2.50 -3.95
C CYS A 88 -6.18 -1.98 -2.79
N ASN A 89 -5.39 -2.83 -2.14
CA ASN A 89 -4.66 -2.52 -0.90
C ASN A 89 -3.20 -2.96 -0.98
N ASN A 90 -2.28 -2.14 -0.48
CA ASN A 90 -0.91 -2.57 -0.27
C ASN A 90 -0.70 -3.07 1.17
N PRO A 91 -0.08 -4.24 1.35
CA PRO A 91 0.55 -4.59 2.62
C PRO A 91 1.52 -3.50 3.06
N ILE A 92 1.68 -3.39 4.38
CA ILE A 92 2.86 -2.78 4.96
C ILE A 92 3.53 -3.76 5.92
N PHE A 93 4.85 -3.68 6.03
CA PHE A 93 5.56 -4.33 7.12
C PHE A 93 5.61 -3.36 8.30
N PHE A 94 5.01 -3.72 9.43
CA PHE A 94 4.88 -2.87 10.61
C PHE A 94 5.15 -3.69 11.88
N LYS A 95 6.11 -3.24 12.70
CA LYS A 95 6.49 -3.89 13.97
C LYS A 95 6.67 -5.41 13.82
N ASN A 96 7.47 -5.85 12.85
CA ASN A 96 7.75 -7.26 12.50
C ASN A 96 6.57 -8.09 12.01
N ASN A 97 5.43 -7.46 11.71
CA ASN A 97 4.26 -8.13 11.18
C ASN A 97 3.89 -7.56 9.83
N ILE A 98 3.23 -8.37 9.02
CA ILE A 98 2.65 -7.89 7.78
C ILE A 98 1.23 -7.46 8.08
N VAL A 99 0.95 -6.19 7.81
CA VAL A 99 -0.33 -5.58 8.12
C VAL A 99 -1.07 -5.23 6.85
N TYR A 100 -2.34 -5.59 6.83
CA TYR A 100 -3.25 -5.39 5.72
C TYR A 100 -4.52 -4.69 6.17
N LEU A 101 -5.05 -3.86 5.29
CA LEU A 101 -6.40 -3.37 5.42
C LEU A 101 -7.32 -4.20 4.52
N GLY A 102 -8.38 -4.76 5.10
CA GLY A 102 -9.42 -5.42 4.33
C GLY A 102 -10.36 -4.41 3.71
N ASP A 103 -11.11 -4.85 2.70
CA ASP A 103 -12.04 -3.99 1.95
C ASP A 103 -13.14 -3.40 2.84
N GLU A 104 -13.44 -4.09 3.95
CA GLU A 104 -14.44 -3.68 4.93
C GLU A 104 -13.87 -2.70 5.97
N GLY A 105 -12.59 -2.34 5.88
CA GLY A 105 -11.91 -1.35 6.72
C GLY A 105 -11.38 -1.89 8.06
N ASN A 106 -11.52 -3.19 8.30
CA ASN A 106 -10.86 -3.90 9.40
C ASN A 106 -9.40 -4.17 9.03
N LEU A 107 -8.58 -4.43 10.05
CA LEU A 107 -7.15 -4.67 9.90
C LEU A 107 -6.86 -6.16 10.08
N GLY A 108 -6.04 -6.73 9.21
CA GLY A 108 -5.51 -8.07 9.36
C GLY A 108 -4.01 -8.00 9.58
N VAL A 109 -3.53 -8.77 10.55
CA VAL A 109 -2.11 -8.89 10.88
C VAL A 109 -1.71 -10.33 10.60
N LEU A 110 -0.84 -10.50 9.62
CA LEU A 110 -0.21 -11.77 9.29
C LEU A 110 1.12 -11.85 10.05
N THR A 111 1.19 -12.82 10.96
CA THR A 111 2.41 -13.14 11.69
C THR A 111 3.12 -14.29 10.99
N ILE A 112 4.41 -14.12 10.73
CA ILE A 112 5.27 -15.14 10.12
C ILE A 112 6.40 -15.43 11.09
N ASN A 113 6.50 -16.68 11.54
CA ASN A 113 7.62 -17.16 12.35
C ASN A 113 8.28 -18.33 11.63
N GLU A 114 9.61 -18.45 11.73
CA GLU A 114 10.35 -19.55 11.09
C GLU A 114 9.90 -20.94 11.56
N SER A 115 9.37 -21.05 12.79
CA SER A 115 9.01 -22.32 13.41
C SER A 115 7.51 -22.62 13.45
N SER A 116 6.65 -21.77 12.87
CA SER A 116 5.20 -21.96 12.93
C SER A 116 4.52 -21.63 11.62
N ILE A 117 3.37 -22.26 11.38
CA ILE A 117 2.47 -21.91 10.29
C ILE A 117 2.11 -20.43 10.43
N PRO A 118 2.14 -19.63 9.34
CA PRO A 118 1.68 -18.26 9.38
C PRO A 118 0.24 -18.18 9.89
N SER A 119 -0.11 -17.09 10.56
CA SER A 119 -1.45 -16.94 11.12
C SER A 119 -1.97 -15.51 10.97
N TRP A 120 -3.28 -15.42 10.76
CA TRP A 120 -4.00 -14.16 10.67
C TRP A 120 -4.68 -13.81 11.98
N GLU A 121 -4.48 -12.58 12.42
CA GLU A 121 -5.28 -11.96 13.47
C GLU A 121 -6.04 -10.77 12.91
N LEU A 122 -7.34 -10.69 13.21
CA LEU A 122 -8.23 -9.66 12.67
C LEU A 122 -8.64 -8.68 13.76
N TYR A 123 -8.65 -7.40 13.41
CA TYR A 123 -8.86 -6.30 14.34
C TYR A 123 -9.84 -5.26 13.80
N GLY A 124 -10.60 -4.68 14.74
CA GLY A 124 -11.51 -3.57 14.48
C GLY A 124 -12.86 -3.99 13.91
N SER A 125 -13.75 -3.00 13.82
CA SER A 125 -15.10 -3.17 13.26
C SER A 125 -15.12 -2.85 11.77
N TYR A 126 -16.10 -3.40 11.05
CA TYR A 126 -16.32 -3.06 9.66
C TYR A 126 -16.87 -1.64 9.50
N PHE A 127 -16.53 -0.99 8.39
CA PHE A 127 -17.20 0.24 7.98
C PHE A 127 -18.69 -0.04 7.70
N ARG A 128 -19.52 1.01 7.79
CA ARG A 128 -20.91 0.91 7.33
C ARG A 128 -20.93 0.57 5.83
N ARG A 129 -21.89 -0.25 5.40
CA ARG A 129 -22.04 -0.72 4.00
C ARG A 129 -21.99 0.41 2.96
N ARG A 130 -22.51 1.60 3.28
CA ARG A 130 -22.44 2.77 2.38
C ARG A 130 -21.00 3.22 2.10
N LYS A 131 -20.14 3.21 3.13
CA LYS A 131 -18.72 3.57 3.01
C LYS A 131 -17.94 2.47 2.28
N GLN A 132 -18.19 1.21 2.60
CA GLN A 132 -17.57 0.09 1.88
C GLN A 132 -17.82 0.20 0.36
N LYS A 133 -19.07 0.47 -0.04
CA LYS A 133 -19.45 0.65 -1.46
C LYS A 133 -18.87 1.89 -2.13
N SER A 134 -18.38 2.88 -1.37
CA SER A 134 -17.79 4.07 -1.98
C SER A 134 -16.30 3.94 -2.19
N ILE A 135 -15.60 3.07 -1.45
CA ILE A 135 -14.15 2.89 -1.58
C ILE A 135 -13.85 2.29 -2.95
N GLN A 136 -12.98 2.96 -3.71
CA GLN A 136 -12.47 2.46 -4.99
C GLN A 136 -11.04 1.96 -4.85
N HIS A 137 -10.19 2.72 -4.16
CA HIS A 137 -8.79 2.40 -3.96
C HIS A 137 -8.39 2.75 -2.53
N VAL A 138 -7.40 2.03 -2.03
CA VAL A 138 -6.86 2.22 -0.70
C VAL A 138 -5.34 2.19 -0.77
N TYR A 139 -4.72 3.13 -0.06
CA TYR A 139 -3.28 3.19 0.05
C TYR A 139 -2.91 3.23 1.53
N THR A 140 -2.10 2.26 1.95
CA THR A 140 -1.68 2.10 3.34
C THR A 140 -0.21 2.48 3.46
N VAL A 141 0.13 3.19 4.51
CA VAL A 141 1.51 3.58 4.81
C VAL A 141 1.77 3.56 6.32
N GLU A 142 2.97 3.16 6.70
CA GLU A 142 3.45 3.29 8.07
C GLU A 142 3.65 4.77 8.44
N ASN A 143 3.22 5.15 9.64
CA ASN A 143 3.47 6.46 10.23
C ASN A 143 4.36 6.28 11.47
N VAL A 144 5.66 6.17 11.21
CA VAL A 144 6.71 5.92 12.20
C VAL A 144 6.61 6.88 13.38
N ASP A 145 6.46 8.18 13.10
CA ASP A 145 6.43 9.23 14.14
C ASP A 145 5.26 9.12 15.13
N ASN A 146 4.15 8.49 14.74
CA ASN A 146 2.94 8.39 15.58
C ASN A 146 2.64 6.95 16.05
N GLU A 147 3.57 6.02 15.80
CA GLU A 147 3.39 4.58 16.06
C GLU A 147 2.06 4.03 15.55
N GLY A 148 1.73 4.35 14.29
CA GLY A 148 0.50 3.89 13.67
C GLY A 148 0.62 3.86 12.17
N MET A 149 -0.53 3.89 11.51
CA MET A 149 -0.64 3.81 10.07
C MET A 149 -1.54 4.92 9.55
N LEU A 150 -1.28 5.36 8.33
CA LEU A 150 -2.20 6.20 7.59
C LEU A 150 -2.80 5.39 6.44
N VAL A 151 -4.08 5.60 6.22
CA VAL A 151 -4.85 4.98 5.15
C VAL A 151 -5.48 6.08 4.33
N VAL A 152 -5.17 6.11 3.04
CA VAL A 152 -5.79 7.02 2.07
C VAL A 152 -6.85 6.25 1.31
N PHE A 153 -8.10 6.63 1.48
CA PHE A 153 -9.22 6.13 0.70
C PHE A 153 -9.49 7.07 -0.48
N LEU A 154 -9.47 6.52 -1.69
CA LEU A 154 -10.07 7.16 -2.85
C LEU A 154 -11.51 6.64 -2.98
N CYS A 155 -12.46 7.51 -2.71
CA CYS A 155 -13.88 7.21 -2.64
C CYS A 155 -14.65 7.81 -3.80
N HIS A 156 -15.74 7.14 -4.17
CA HIS A 156 -16.64 7.51 -5.25
C HIS A 156 -15.95 7.60 -6.61
N HIS A 157 -16.74 7.56 -7.67
CA HIS A 157 -16.25 7.72 -9.04
C HIS A 157 -15.63 9.11 -9.31
N GLU A 158 -16.03 10.11 -8.51
CA GLU A 158 -15.49 11.47 -8.53
C GLU A 158 -14.07 11.53 -7.93
N GLY A 159 -13.65 10.54 -7.14
CA GLY A 159 -12.34 10.51 -6.50
C GLY A 159 -12.22 11.44 -5.29
N GLU A 160 -13.20 11.44 -4.40
CA GLU A 160 -13.08 12.06 -3.09
C GLU A 160 -11.96 11.38 -2.28
N VAL A 161 -11.12 12.18 -1.61
CA VAL A 161 -10.00 11.65 -0.82
C VAL A 161 -10.29 11.81 0.66
N GLU A 162 -10.24 10.68 1.38
CA GLU A 162 -10.24 10.68 2.84
C GLU A 162 -8.96 10.05 3.37
N VAL A 163 -8.40 10.66 4.41
CA VAL A 163 -7.22 10.10 5.10
C VAL A 163 -7.63 9.73 6.51
N TRP A 164 -7.30 8.51 6.92
CA TRP A 164 -7.61 7.98 8.22
C TRP A 164 -6.33 7.54 8.92
N ARG A 165 -6.25 7.81 10.22
CA ARG A 165 -5.21 7.29 11.08
C ARG A 165 -5.70 6.02 11.75
N TYR A 166 -4.91 4.97 11.68
CA TYR A 166 -5.15 3.68 12.31
C TYR A 166 -4.07 3.46 13.38
N LYS A 167 -4.48 3.12 14.60
CA LYS A 167 -3.57 2.84 15.72
C LYS A 167 -4.05 1.62 16.49
N MET A 168 -3.12 0.74 16.80
CA MET A 168 -3.37 -0.39 17.68
C MET A 168 -3.16 0.03 19.14
N ASN A 169 -4.16 -0.19 19.97
CA ASN A 169 -4.11 -0.02 21.42
C ASN A 169 -4.43 -1.37 22.08
N GLY A 170 -3.39 -2.20 22.27
CA GLY A 170 -3.57 -3.61 22.59
C GLY A 170 -4.32 -4.33 21.47
N LYS A 171 -5.47 -4.95 21.79
CA LYS A 171 -6.35 -5.60 20.80
C LYS A 171 -7.41 -4.67 20.20
N VAL A 172 -7.45 -3.40 20.61
CA VAL A 172 -8.42 -2.43 20.11
C VAL A 172 -7.81 -1.66 18.94
N LEU A 173 -8.48 -1.69 17.80
CA LEU A 173 -8.13 -0.85 16.67
C LEU A 173 -8.86 0.49 16.78
N GLU A 174 -8.10 1.54 17.07
CA GLU A 174 -8.58 2.91 17.01
C GLU A 174 -8.37 3.46 15.60
N ARG A 175 -9.43 4.04 15.03
CA ARG A 175 -9.35 4.70 13.73
C ARG A 175 -10.12 6.02 13.71
N GLY A 176 -9.56 7.02 13.04
CA GLY A 176 -10.20 8.33 12.91
C GLY A 176 -9.74 9.07 11.66
N GLN A 177 -10.67 9.78 11.03
CA GLN A 177 -10.36 10.63 9.87
C GLN A 177 -9.50 11.82 10.31
N ILE A 178 -8.50 12.16 9.51
CA ILE A 178 -7.64 13.32 9.70
C ILE A 178 -7.78 14.27 8.51
N THR A 179 -7.51 15.54 8.76
CA THR A 179 -7.59 16.62 7.75
C THR A 179 -6.23 17.23 7.43
N SER A 180 -5.16 16.82 8.13
CA SER A 180 -3.80 17.26 7.86
C SER A 180 -2.75 16.18 8.16
N LEU A 181 -1.67 16.18 7.39
CA LEU A 181 -0.44 15.39 7.57
C LEU A 181 0.59 16.18 8.38
N ASP A 182 0.20 16.67 9.56
CA ASP A 182 1.03 17.51 10.45
C ASP A 182 1.59 18.80 9.77
N ASN A 183 0.98 19.20 8.65
CA ASN A 183 1.37 20.30 7.75
C ASN A 183 2.75 20.23 7.10
N ASN A 184 3.67 19.39 7.59
CA ASN A 184 5.04 19.30 7.12
C ASN A 184 5.37 17.96 6.44
N LYS A 185 4.39 17.09 6.19
CA LYS A 185 4.61 15.80 5.50
C LYS A 185 3.90 15.74 4.16
N THR A 186 4.49 14.95 3.27
CA THR A 186 3.93 14.53 1.98
C THR A 186 3.74 13.03 2.01
N LEU A 187 2.58 12.56 1.58
CA LEU A 187 2.26 11.14 1.50
C LEU A 187 2.19 10.72 0.03
N TYR A 188 3.16 9.94 -0.42
CA TYR A 188 3.22 9.44 -1.79
C TYR A 188 2.48 8.11 -1.88
N VAL A 189 1.49 8.02 -2.77
CA VAL A 189 0.67 6.81 -2.92
C VAL A 189 0.91 6.11 -4.24
N SER A 190 1.03 4.78 -4.19
CA SER A 190 1.00 3.93 -5.38
C SER A 190 0.40 2.56 -5.14
N SER A 191 0.03 1.85 -6.21
CA SER A 191 -0.42 0.45 -6.14
C SER A 191 0.73 -0.53 -5.88
N GLY A 192 1.98 -0.09 -6.02
CA GLY A 192 3.15 -0.92 -5.65
C GLY A 192 3.67 -0.65 -4.24
N GLY A 193 3.20 0.40 -3.58
CA GLY A 193 3.69 0.82 -2.27
C GLY A 193 3.40 2.29 -1.99
N SER A 194 3.42 2.68 -0.72
CA SER A 194 3.22 4.09 -0.33
C SER A 194 4.22 4.45 0.75
N TYR A 195 4.66 5.71 0.79
CA TYR A 195 5.58 6.19 1.81
C TYR A 195 5.25 7.62 2.25
N LEU A 196 5.59 7.92 3.49
CA LEU A 196 5.37 9.20 4.14
C LEU A 196 6.72 9.86 4.39
N LYS A 197 6.88 11.11 3.95
CA LYS A 197 8.16 11.84 4.09
C LYS A 197 7.95 13.25 4.62
N THR A 198 8.87 13.70 5.46
CA THR A 198 8.95 15.11 5.86
C THR A 198 9.33 15.96 4.65
N CYS A 199 8.58 17.04 4.44
CA CYS A 199 8.81 17.97 3.35
C CYS A 199 10.06 18.79 3.61
N VAL A 200 11.03 18.69 2.71
CA VAL A 200 12.16 19.62 2.66
C VAL A 200 11.85 20.78 1.70
N ALA A 201 11.07 20.53 0.64
CA ALA A 201 10.65 21.53 -0.32
C ALA A 201 9.45 22.35 0.17
N GLN A 202 9.57 23.67 0.10
CA GLN A 202 8.50 24.59 0.48
C GLN A 202 7.25 24.34 -0.37
N GLY A 203 6.10 24.25 0.30
CA GLY A 203 4.81 24.11 -0.37
C GLY A 203 4.40 22.68 -0.72
N LEU A 204 5.20 21.63 -0.46
CA LEU A 204 4.73 20.24 -0.61
C LEU A 204 4.02 19.67 0.62
N GLY A 205 4.12 20.35 1.76
CA GLY A 205 3.44 19.97 3.00
C GLY A 205 1.93 19.79 2.84
N ASN A 206 1.40 18.78 3.53
CA ASN A 206 -0.02 18.46 3.57
C ASN A 206 -0.63 18.07 2.20
N LYS A 207 0.17 17.42 1.36
CA LYS A 207 -0.24 16.97 0.02
C LYS A 207 -0.03 15.48 -0.18
N ILE A 208 -0.78 14.95 -1.13
CA ILE A 208 -0.76 13.54 -1.52
C ILE A 208 -0.51 13.48 -3.04
N PRO A 209 0.73 13.32 -3.50
CA PRO A 209 1.01 13.04 -4.90
C PRO A 209 0.32 11.75 -5.31
N PHE A 210 -0.57 11.88 -6.30
CA PHE A 210 -1.25 10.76 -6.88
C PHE A 210 -0.55 10.37 -8.20
N PRO A 211 -0.61 9.09 -8.54
CA PRO A 211 -0.13 8.55 -9.79
C PRO A 211 -1.14 8.79 -10.90
N MET A 212 -1.43 10.05 -11.10
CA MET A 212 -2.40 10.53 -12.05
C MET A 212 -1.75 11.68 -12.79
N PHE A 213 -2.09 11.80 -14.05
CA PHE A 213 -1.53 12.81 -14.92
C PHE A 213 -2.64 13.65 -15.52
N HIS A 214 -2.43 14.97 -15.52
CA HIS A 214 -3.19 15.92 -16.30
C HIS A 214 -2.38 16.30 -17.55
N ASN A 215 -3.04 16.80 -18.61
CA ASN A 215 -2.49 17.30 -19.89
C ASN A 215 -0.96 17.34 -20.02
N ASN A 216 -0.39 16.69 -21.05
CA ASN A 216 1.06 16.58 -21.28
C ASN A 216 1.83 15.86 -20.16
N ASN A 217 1.24 14.80 -19.59
CA ASN A 217 1.86 13.95 -18.56
C ASN A 217 2.34 14.74 -17.32
N LYS A 218 1.62 15.79 -16.93
CA LYS A 218 1.91 16.55 -15.72
C LYS A 218 1.36 15.79 -14.52
N GLY A 219 2.24 15.43 -13.59
CA GLY A 219 1.84 14.74 -12.37
C GLY A 219 0.84 15.56 -11.56
N VAL A 220 0.04 14.87 -10.75
CA VAL A 220 -1.04 15.46 -9.96
C VAL A 220 -0.81 15.17 -8.47
N PHE A 221 -1.22 16.10 -7.62
CA PHE A 221 -1.32 15.88 -6.19
C PHE A 221 -2.67 16.36 -5.67
N TYR A 222 -3.12 15.77 -4.58
CA TYR A 222 -4.26 16.24 -3.81
C TYR A 222 -3.78 17.10 -2.63
N CYS A 223 -4.35 18.29 -2.48
CA CYS A 223 -4.10 19.16 -1.33
C CYS A 223 -5.18 18.92 -0.28
N LEU A 224 -4.80 18.43 0.91
CA LEU A 224 -5.75 18.13 1.98
C LEU A 224 -6.43 19.38 2.54
N ALA A 225 -5.69 20.49 2.63
CA ALA A 225 -6.22 21.77 3.10
C ALA A 225 -7.33 22.30 2.17
N ASN A 226 -7.13 22.21 0.86
CA ASN A 226 -8.05 22.75 -0.15
C ASN A 226 -9.09 21.73 -0.61
N ARG A 227 -8.90 20.45 -0.29
CA ARG A 227 -9.70 19.31 -0.73
C ARG A 227 -9.88 19.25 -2.25
N LYS A 228 -8.76 19.45 -2.96
CA LYS A 228 -8.73 19.54 -4.43
C LYS A 228 -7.47 18.90 -5.00
N TYR A 229 -7.59 18.39 -6.21
CA TYR A 229 -6.49 17.99 -7.06
C TYR A 229 -5.86 19.21 -7.72
N PHE A 230 -4.54 19.18 -7.86
CA PHE A 230 -3.73 20.16 -8.54
C PHE A 230 -2.67 19.45 -9.38
N SER A 231 -2.31 20.06 -10.49
CA SER A 231 -1.16 19.64 -11.31
C SER A 231 0.14 20.25 -10.77
N PHE A 232 1.30 19.64 -11.01
CA PHE A 232 2.59 20.17 -10.52
C PHE A 232 3.04 21.47 -11.21
N ASP A 233 2.47 21.83 -12.36
CA ASP A 233 2.66 23.12 -13.03
C ASP A 233 1.72 24.22 -12.49
N TYR A 234 1.20 24.06 -11.26
CA TYR A 234 0.22 25.00 -10.71
C TYR A 234 0.73 26.43 -10.48
N LEU A 235 2.04 26.67 -10.59
CA LEU A 235 2.62 28.01 -10.54
C LEU A 235 2.51 28.74 -11.89
N ASP A 236 2.13 28.05 -12.96
CA ASP A 236 1.90 28.62 -14.28
C ASP A 236 0.47 29.19 -14.41
N ILE A 237 0.29 30.16 -15.31
CA ILE A 237 -0.94 30.96 -15.50
C ILE A 237 -2.18 30.11 -15.86
N LYS A 238 -2.02 28.81 -16.14
CA LYS A 238 -3.10 27.85 -16.45
C LYS A 238 -3.03 26.56 -15.61
N ALA A 239 -2.65 26.69 -14.35
CA ALA A 239 -2.70 25.62 -13.36
C ALA A 239 -4.03 24.84 -13.35
N TYR A 240 -3.99 23.52 -13.58
CA TYR A 240 -5.18 22.69 -13.37
C TYR A 240 -5.47 22.56 -11.89
N SER A 241 -6.74 22.78 -11.52
CA SER A 241 -7.29 22.37 -10.24
C SER A 241 -8.71 21.83 -10.42
N SER A 242 -9.05 20.79 -9.66
CA SER A 242 -10.36 20.16 -9.72
C SER A 242 -10.76 19.55 -8.38
N LEU A 243 -12.07 19.43 -8.15
CA LEU A 243 -12.62 18.66 -7.04
C LEU A 243 -12.64 17.15 -7.33
N ASN A 244 -12.54 16.76 -8.60
CA ASN A 244 -12.69 15.38 -9.05
C ASN A 244 -11.60 14.96 -10.05
N ILE A 245 -11.52 13.65 -10.30
CA ILE A 245 -10.48 13.01 -11.12
C ILE A 245 -10.85 12.85 -12.61
N PHE A 246 -11.98 13.40 -13.09
CA PHE A 246 -12.52 13.05 -14.41
C PHE A 246 -11.64 13.43 -15.61
N ASN A 247 -10.76 14.42 -15.45
CA ASN A 247 -9.83 14.86 -16.50
C ASN A 247 -8.41 14.32 -16.27
N LEU A 248 -8.26 13.29 -15.45
CA LEU A 248 -6.97 12.71 -15.10
C LEU A 248 -6.80 11.34 -15.74
N VAL A 249 -5.60 11.09 -16.26
CA VAL A 249 -5.19 9.79 -16.78
C VAL A 249 -4.47 9.03 -15.67
N ARG A 250 -4.86 7.77 -15.45
CA ARG A 250 -4.21 6.86 -14.51
C ARG A 250 -3.46 5.77 -15.28
N PRO A 251 -2.13 5.63 -15.11
CA PRO A 251 -1.39 4.51 -15.67
C PRO A 251 -1.79 3.21 -14.97
N ARG A 252 -1.59 2.07 -15.66
CA ARG A 252 -1.87 0.75 -15.09
C ARG A 252 -0.89 0.34 -13.99
N SER A 253 0.39 0.71 -14.13
CA SER A 253 1.45 0.43 -13.17
C SER A 253 2.40 1.61 -13.08
N TYR A 254 2.92 1.86 -11.88
CA TYR A 254 3.77 3.00 -11.55
C TYR A 254 4.34 2.81 -10.14
N ILE A 255 5.51 3.40 -9.91
CA ILE A 255 6.18 3.42 -8.62
C ILE A 255 6.84 4.80 -8.45
N TRP A 256 6.91 5.27 -7.21
CA TRP A 256 7.65 6.48 -6.87
C TRP A 256 9.09 6.11 -6.54
N THR A 257 10.04 6.81 -7.14
CA THR A 257 11.47 6.70 -6.82
C THR A 257 11.96 8.04 -6.30
N GLU A 258 12.96 7.99 -5.41
CA GLU A 258 13.68 9.19 -5.03
C GLU A 258 14.81 9.43 -6.04
N SER A 259 14.97 10.67 -6.50
CA SER A 259 16.18 11.04 -7.22
C SER A 259 17.33 11.12 -6.22
N VAL A 260 18.44 10.45 -6.52
CA VAL A 260 19.71 10.77 -5.88
C VAL A 260 20.09 12.16 -6.39
N ASN A 261 20.14 13.15 -5.51
CA ASN A 261 20.75 14.42 -5.87
C ASN A 261 22.26 14.14 -5.99
N ASP A 262 22.81 14.33 -7.19
CA ASP A 262 24.25 14.54 -7.38
C ASP A 262 24.68 15.87 -6.75
#